data_AF-A0A9D9D5P0-F1
#
_entry.id   AF-A0A9D9D5P0-F1
#
_cell.length_a   1.000
_cell.length_b   1.000
_cell.length_c   1.000
_cell.angle_alpha   90.00
_cell.angle_beta   90.00
_cell.angle_gamma   90.00
#
_symmetry.space_group_name_H-M   'P 1'
#
loop_
_entity.id
_entity.type
_entity.pdbx_description
1 polymer ?
#
loop_
_entity_poly.entity_id
_entity_poly.type
_entity_poly.pdbx_seq_one_letter_code
_entity_poly.pdbx_strand_id
1 'polypeptide(L)'
;MQKYDVKALLESCKNLPKGKNSSVHLSKVRIVKAEEQIKLAPKSIEEIVAYTNNFLKMLGMKPKRNPVVNLINEKIDYNRIKIANNMDDKRDIVWMKFTTDNYLGVVATSNDINFLIPKTREQYNLKNNDKWMYNTSGIIVHHLNKLWNKNFVLIFPLVNIPEGLRRGDVERGIGNYLISKNVPILDFYSHNY
;
A
#
# COMPACT_ATOMS: atom_id res chain seq x y z
N MET A 1 -25.31 7.67 -9.62
CA MET A 1 -24.18 6.76 -9.38
C MET A 1 -23.10 7.06 -10.41
N GLN A 2 -21.96 7.62 -10.01
CA GLN A 2 -20.89 8.00 -10.95
C GLN A 2 -20.30 6.70 -11.54
N LYS A 3 -20.47 6.48 -12.85
CA LYS A 3 -19.81 5.36 -13.54
C LYS A 3 -18.32 5.70 -13.59
N TYR A 4 -17.53 5.10 -12.70
CA TYR A 4 -16.09 5.16 -12.80
C TYR A 4 -15.65 4.31 -13.99
N ASP A 5 -14.88 4.90 -14.90
CA ASP A 5 -14.19 4.14 -15.91
C ASP A 5 -13.00 3.40 -15.25
N VAL A 6 -13.18 2.09 -15.07
CA VAL A 6 -12.16 1.19 -14.50
C VAL A 6 -10.85 1.32 -15.28
N LYS A 7 -10.93 1.47 -16.61
CA LYS A 7 -9.75 1.61 -17.46
C LYS A 7 -8.98 2.88 -17.12
N ALA A 8 -9.68 4.00 -16.93
CA ALA A 8 -9.06 5.26 -16.51
C ALA A 8 -8.40 5.16 -15.11
N LEU A 9 -8.95 4.38 -14.18
CA LEU A 9 -8.34 4.16 -12.85
C LEU A 9 -7.07 3.29 -12.93
N LEU A 10 -7.07 2.28 -13.81
CA LEU A 10 -5.91 1.42 -14.06
C LEU A 10 -4.79 2.18 -14.80
N GLU A 11 -5.16 3.10 -15.69
CA GLU A 11 -4.24 3.87 -16.54
C GLU A 11 -3.80 5.21 -15.92
N SER A 12 -4.47 5.67 -14.85
CA SER A 12 -4.18 6.95 -14.19
C SER A 12 -2.75 7.00 -13.63
N CYS A 13 -1.84 7.54 -14.44
CA CYS A 13 -0.42 7.74 -14.12
C CYS A 13 -0.06 9.22 -13.93
N LYS A 14 -1.02 10.09 -13.56
CA LYS A 14 -0.77 11.54 -13.53
C LYS A 14 0.39 11.87 -12.57
N ASN A 15 1.47 12.39 -13.15
CA ASN A 15 2.68 12.87 -12.46
C ASN A 15 3.41 11.83 -11.60
N LEU A 16 3.55 10.59 -12.09
CA LEU A 16 4.38 9.59 -11.42
C LEU A 16 5.86 10.01 -11.42
N PRO A 17 6.54 9.94 -10.27
CA PRO A 17 7.99 10.09 -10.25
C PRO A 17 8.66 9.00 -11.10
N LYS A 18 9.65 9.36 -11.92
CA LYS A 18 10.41 8.40 -12.74
C LYS A 18 11.91 8.50 -12.45
N GLY A 19 12.63 7.41 -12.72
CA GLY A 19 14.08 7.33 -12.51
C GLY A 19 14.45 7.65 -11.07
N LYS A 20 15.37 8.60 -10.86
CA LYS A 20 15.80 9.01 -9.51
C LYS A 20 14.64 9.49 -8.62
N ASN A 21 13.58 10.05 -9.20
CA ASN A 21 12.46 10.60 -8.43
C ASN A 21 11.56 9.54 -7.77
N SER A 22 11.65 8.28 -8.19
CA SER A 22 10.89 7.19 -7.55
C SER A 22 11.50 6.74 -6.21
N SER A 23 12.74 7.15 -5.91
CA SER A 23 13.47 6.75 -4.72
C SER A 23 13.68 7.92 -3.75
N VAL A 24 13.32 7.73 -2.49
CA VAL A 24 13.62 8.71 -1.43
C VAL A 24 15.11 8.83 -1.11
N HIS A 25 15.91 7.83 -1.49
CA HIS A 25 17.37 7.88 -1.34
C HIS A 25 18.01 8.84 -2.34
N LEU A 26 17.32 9.11 -3.46
CA LEU A 26 17.87 9.87 -4.59
C LEU A 26 17.13 11.19 -4.83
N SER A 27 15.93 11.36 -4.28
CA SER A 27 15.09 12.53 -4.51
C SER A 27 14.12 12.77 -3.34
N LYS A 28 13.75 14.04 -3.12
CA LYS A 28 12.80 14.44 -2.08
C LYS A 28 11.33 14.45 -2.54
N VAL A 29 11.03 14.13 -3.81
CA VAL A 29 9.67 14.23 -4.37
C VAL A 29 8.63 13.47 -3.53
N ARG A 30 8.92 12.22 -3.15
CA ARG A 30 8.00 11.41 -2.32
C ARG A 30 7.89 11.93 -0.89
N ILE A 31 8.96 12.52 -0.34
CA ILE A 31 8.94 13.15 0.99
C ILE A 31 8.03 14.37 1.01
N VAL A 32 8.20 15.29 0.04
CA VAL A 32 7.35 16.47 -0.11
C VAL A 32 5.89 16.05 -0.28
N LYS A 33 5.63 15.00 -1.08
CA LYS A 33 4.26 14.51 -1.24
C LYS A 33 3.70 13.99 0.08
N ALA A 34 4.48 13.26 0.87
CA ALA A 34 4.06 12.78 2.18
C ALA A 34 3.74 13.92 3.16
N GLU A 35 4.53 15.01 3.13
CA GLU A 35 4.27 16.23 3.90
C GLU A 35 3.00 16.98 3.47
N GLU A 36 2.56 16.84 2.21
CA GLU A 36 1.24 17.32 1.79
C GLU A 36 0.13 16.40 2.33
N GLN A 37 0.31 15.09 2.19
CA GLN A 37 -0.71 14.10 2.59
C GLN A 37 -0.98 14.12 4.09
N ILE A 38 0.03 14.43 4.91
CA ILE A 38 -0.13 14.49 6.36
C ILE A 38 -0.96 15.66 6.87
N LYS A 39 -1.22 16.65 6.02
CA LYS A 39 -2.09 17.80 6.34
C LYS A 39 -3.57 17.45 6.19
N LEU A 40 -3.89 16.31 5.58
CA LEU A 40 -5.26 15.84 5.36
C LEU A 40 -5.69 14.91 6.49
N ALA A 41 -6.94 14.99 6.92
CA ALA A 41 -7.46 14.10 7.96
C ALA A 41 -7.48 12.63 7.48
N PRO A 42 -7.01 11.66 8.28
CA PRO A 42 -7.05 10.26 7.91
C PRO A 42 -8.49 9.76 7.79
N LYS A 43 -8.68 8.74 6.96
CA LYS A 43 -9.96 8.05 6.78
C LYS A 43 -10.04 6.81 7.66
N SER A 44 -11.25 6.43 8.03
CA SER A 44 -11.43 5.25 8.89
C SER A 44 -11.02 3.97 8.14
N ILE A 45 -10.65 2.94 8.90
CA ILE A 45 -10.31 1.63 8.33
C ILE A 45 -11.51 1.07 7.56
N GLU A 46 -12.73 1.25 8.09
CA GLU A 46 -13.98 0.81 7.49
C GLU A 46 -14.22 1.50 6.14
N GLU A 47 -13.99 2.81 6.05
CA GLU A 47 -14.07 3.55 4.78
C GLU A 47 -13.08 2.99 3.75
N ILE A 48 -11.82 2.78 4.15
CA ILE A 48 -10.77 2.26 3.27
C ILE A 48 -11.10 0.84 2.80
N VAL A 49 -11.61 -0.02 3.70
CA VAL A 49 -12.07 -1.37 3.37
C VAL A 49 -13.25 -1.33 2.40
N ALA A 50 -14.21 -0.44 2.62
CA ALA A 50 -15.37 -0.28 1.75
C ALA A 50 -14.96 0.18 0.34
N TYR A 51 -14.08 1.18 0.22
CA TYR A 51 -13.58 1.64 -1.07
C TYR A 51 -12.79 0.56 -1.81
N THR A 52 -11.92 -0.16 -1.11
CA THR A 52 -11.13 -1.26 -1.69
C THR A 52 -12.04 -2.37 -2.21
N ASN A 53 -13.01 -2.81 -1.41
CA ASN A 53 -13.99 -3.81 -1.83
C ASN A 53 -14.87 -3.35 -2.99
N ASN A 54 -15.23 -2.07 -3.04
CA ASN A 54 -15.98 -1.52 -4.17
C ASN A 54 -15.15 -1.58 -5.46
N PHE A 55 -13.86 -1.25 -5.41
CA PHE A 55 -12.97 -1.38 -6.55
C PHE A 55 -12.82 -2.83 -7.01
N LEU A 56 -12.57 -3.76 -6.09
CA LEU A 56 -12.49 -5.20 -6.41
C LEU A 56 -13.77 -5.71 -7.09
N LYS A 57 -14.95 -5.30 -6.62
CA LYS A 57 -16.23 -5.63 -7.26
C LYS A 57 -16.34 -5.07 -8.69
N MET A 58 -15.84 -3.86 -8.93
CA MET A 58 -15.83 -3.28 -10.28
C MET A 58 -14.96 -4.09 -11.26
N LEU A 59 -13.94 -4.80 -10.75
CA LEU A 59 -13.13 -5.76 -11.51
C LEU A 59 -13.77 -7.16 -11.62
N GLY A 60 -14.97 -7.37 -11.07
CA GLY A 60 -15.60 -8.71 -10.99
C GLY A 60 -14.95 -9.63 -9.96
N MET A 61 -14.08 -9.11 -9.09
CA MET A 61 -13.40 -9.89 -8.05
C MET A 61 -14.24 -9.97 -6.77
N LYS A 62 -13.99 -11.02 -5.97
CA LYS A 62 -14.71 -11.24 -4.71
C LYS A 62 -14.25 -10.24 -3.63
N PRO A 63 -15.16 -9.50 -2.99
CA PRO A 63 -14.81 -8.63 -1.87
C PRO A 63 -14.41 -9.44 -0.63
N LYS A 64 -13.52 -8.88 0.20
CA LYS A 64 -13.13 -9.43 1.50
C LYS A 64 -13.81 -8.67 2.62
N ARG A 65 -14.79 -9.31 3.29
CA ARG A 65 -15.56 -8.68 4.39
C ARG A 65 -14.69 -8.30 5.59
N ASN A 66 -13.79 -9.19 5.99
CA ASN A 66 -12.84 -8.96 7.08
C ASN A 66 -11.41 -9.11 6.55
N PRO A 67 -10.79 -8.01 6.06
CA PRO A 67 -9.40 -8.02 5.61
C PRO A 67 -8.40 -7.80 6.76
N VAL A 68 -8.85 -7.55 7.99
CA VAL A 68 -7.95 -7.32 9.13
C VAL A 68 -7.23 -8.62 9.49
N VAL A 69 -5.90 -8.57 9.47
CA VAL A 69 -5.04 -9.66 9.92
C VAL A 69 -4.23 -9.15 11.11
N ASN A 70 -4.53 -9.68 12.30
CA ASN A 70 -3.80 -9.37 13.51
C ASN A 70 -2.41 -10.02 13.46
N LEU A 71 -1.42 -9.27 13.92
CA LEU A 71 -0.03 -9.70 13.91
C LEU A 71 0.37 -10.27 15.26
N ILE A 72 1.08 -11.41 15.22
CA ILE A 72 1.75 -11.98 16.38
C ILE A 72 3.24 -11.82 16.12
N ASN A 73 3.92 -11.03 16.95
CA ASN A 73 5.35 -10.71 16.80
C ASN A 73 5.71 -10.17 15.39
N GLU A 74 4.85 -9.33 14.81
CA GLU A 74 5.04 -8.73 13.47
C GLU A 74 5.11 -9.76 12.32
N LYS A 75 4.71 -11.01 12.57
CA LYS A 75 4.73 -12.09 11.57
C LYS A 75 3.37 -12.30 10.93
N ILE A 76 3.41 -12.66 9.65
CA ILE A 76 2.25 -12.98 8.83
C ILE A 76 2.42 -14.38 8.26
N ASP A 77 1.43 -15.24 8.49
CA ASP A 77 1.37 -16.56 7.89
C ASP A 77 0.69 -16.50 6.52
N TYR A 78 1.50 -16.21 5.51
CA TYR A 78 1.04 -16.15 4.11
C TYR A 78 0.52 -17.49 3.59
N ASN A 79 1.01 -18.62 4.11
CA ASN A 79 0.53 -19.94 3.67
C ASN A 79 -0.88 -20.18 4.20
N ARG A 80 -1.16 -19.82 5.46
CA ARG A 80 -2.51 -19.87 6.02
C ARG A 80 -3.48 -18.96 5.25
N ILE A 81 -3.03 -17.76 4.87
CA ILE A 81 -3.85 -16.86 4.03
C ILE A 81 -4.14 -17.49 2.67
N LYS A 82 -3.13 -18.08 2.00
CA LYS A 82 -3.30 -18.79 0.73
C LYS A 82 -4.36 -19.89 0.83
N ILE A 83 -4.20 -20.79 1.80
CA ILE A 83 -5.10 -21.95 2.01
C ILE A 83 -6.52 -21.48 2.33
N ALA A 84 -6.68 -20.55 3.28
CA ALA A 84 -8.00 -20.08 3.72
C ALA A 84 -8.80 -19.34 2.63
N ASN A 85 -8.14 -18.91 1.55
CA ASN A 85 -8.78 -18.19 0.46
C ASN A 85 -8.70 -18.93 -0.89
N ASN A 86 -8.24 -20.19 -0.91
CA ASN A 86 -8.06 -20.99 -2.12
C ASN A 86 -7.28 -20.25 -3.22
N MET A 87 -6.16 -19.63 -2.84
CA MET A 87 -5.31 -18.89 -3.76
C MET A 87 -4.26 -19.80 -4.38
N ASP A 88 -3.88 -19.56 -5.63
CA ASP A 88 -2.82 -20.31 -6.32
C ASP A 88 -1.42 -19.87 -5.87
N ASP A 89 -1.22 -18.56 -5.70
CA ASP A 89 0.03 -17.97 -5.23
C ASP A 89 -0.21 -17.09 -4.00
N LYS A 90 0.55 -17.31 -2.92
CA LYS A 90 0.48 -16.53 -1.68
C LYS A 90 0.85 -15.05 -1.86
N ARG A 91 1.52 -14.72 -2.98
CA ARG A 91 1.88 -13.36 -3.38
C ARG A 91 0.72 -12.60 -4.00
N ASP A 92 -0.39 -13.25 -4.36
CA ASP A 92 -1.57 -12.61 -4.95
C ASP A 92 -2.42 -11.95 -3.86
N ILE A 93 -1.82 -10.99 -3.17
CA ILE A 93 -2.48 -10.18 -2.15
C ILE A 93 -2.21 -8.70 -2.41
N VAL A 94 -3.15 -7.86 -2.02
CA VAL A 94 -2.90 -6.44 -1.75
C VAL A 94 -2.97 -6.24 -0.25
N TRP A 95 -2.01 -5.51 0.29
CA TRP A 95 -1.92 -5.24 1.71
C TRP A 95 -1.72 -3.76 2.00
N MET A 96 -2.11 -3.37 3.22
CA MET A 96 -2.04 -1.99 3.68
C MET A 96 -1.51 -1.95 5.12
N LYS A 97 -0.60 -1.01 5.37
CA LYS A 97 -0.09 -0.72 6.72
C LYS A 97 -0.50 0.67 7.17
N PHE A 98 -0.70 0.81 8.46
CA PHE A 98 -1.15 2.03 9.10
C PHE A 98 -0.12 2.53 10.10
N THR A 99 -0.16 3.81 10.39
CA THR A 99 0.56 4.42 11.51
C THR A 99 -0.26 4.31 12.79
N THR A 100 0.36 4.52 13.94
CA THR A 100 -0.30 4.46 15.26
C THR A 100 -1.40 5.50 15.44
N ASP A 101 -1.39 6.57 14.65
CA ASP A 101 -2.41 7.62 14.59
C ASP A 101 -3.30 7.51 13.33
N ASN A 102 -3.48 6.29 12.84
CA ASN A 102 -4.47 5.89 11.83
C ASN A 102 -4.27 6.40 10.39
N TYR A 103 -3.15 7.04 10.06
CA TYR A 103 -2.85 7.32 8.65
C TYR A 103 -2.53 6.03 7.89
N LEU A 104 -3.13 5.89 6.70
CA LEU A 104 -2.75 4.88 5.73
C LEU A 104 -1.33 5.20 5.23
N GLY A 105 -0.37 4.35 5.58
CA GLY A 105 1.02 4.59 5.25
C GLY A 105 1.37 4.14 3.84
N VAL A 106 0.86 2.98 3.40
CA VAL A 106 1.24 2.36 2.13
C VAL A 106 0.16 1.40 1.66
N VAL A 107 -0.03 1.33 0.33
CA VAL A 107 -0.78 0.28 -0.38
C VAL A 107 0.23 -0.47 -1.24
N ALA A 108 0.30 -1.79 -1.10
CA ALA A 108 1.30 -2.61 -1.79
C ALA A 108 0.79 -4.02 -2.11
N THR A 109 1.51 -4.78 -2.94
CA THR A 109 1.23 -6.19 -3.26
C THR A 109 2.34 -7.14 -2.79
N SER A 110 2.18 -8.45 -3.03
CA SER A 110 3.16 -9.49 -2.70
C SER A 110 3.27 -9.83 -1.21
N ASN A 111 4.19 -10.75 -0.86
CA ASN A 111 4.31 -11.38 0.45
C ASN A 111 5.53 -10.89 1.27
N ASP A 112 5.87 -9.60 1.17
CA ASP A 112 7.08 -8.98 1.72
C ASP A 112 6.79 -7.87 2.76
N ILE A 113 5.63 -7.94 3.41
CA ILE A 113 5.23 -7.01 4.47
C ILE A 113 6.29 -7.02 5.58
N ASN A 114 6.78 -5.83 5.90
CA ASN A 114 7.73 -5.58 6.98
C ASN A 114 7.46 -4.21 7.62
N PHE A 115 7.95 -4.01 8.85
CA PHE A 115 7.77 -2.79 9.64
C PHE A 115 9.09 -2.05 9.90
N LEU A 116 10.07 -2.25 9.00
CA LEU A 116 11.37 -1.62 9.12
C LEU A 116 11.22 -0.11 9.06
N ILE A 117 11.83 0.57 10.05
CA ILE A 117 11.87 2.02 10.17
C ILE A 117 13.29 2.41 10.63
N PRO A 118 13.92 3.41 10.00
CA PRO A 118 15.18 3.96 10.49
C PRO A 118 15.03 4.50 11.92
N LYS A 119 16.12 4.53 12.69
CA LYS A 119 16.15 5.20 14.01
C LYS A 119 16.56 6.67 13.92
N THR A 120 17.33 7.01 12.88
CA THR A 120 17.83 8.35 12.64
C THR A 120 17.88 8.64 11.14
N ARG A 121 18.04 9.91 10.76
CA ARG A 121 18.11 10.32 9.34
C ARG A 121 19.39 9.86 8.67
N GLU A 122 20.49 9.72 9.42
CA GLU A 122 21.77 9.21 8.92
C GLU A 122 21.64 7.77 8.43
N GLN A 123 20.67 7.02 8.97
CA GLN A 123 20.40 5.64 8.57
C GLN A 123 19.68 5.51 7.22
N TYR A 124 19.12 6.60 6.68
CA TYR A 124 18.33 6.55 5.44
C TYR A 124 19.09 5.95 4.26
N ASN A 125 20.40 6.23 4.17
CA ASN A 125 21.22 5.76 3.06
C ASN A 125 22.18 4.63 3.46
N LEU A 126 21.91 3.94 4.56
CA LEU A 126 22.66 2.74 4.90
C LEU A 126 22.34 1.62 3.90
N LYS A 127 23.40 0.92 3.50
CA LYS A 127 23.32 -0.24 2.60
C LYS A 127 23.85 -1.48 3.29
N ASN A 128 23.24 -2.62 2.96
CA ASN A 128 23.74 -3.95 3.25
C ASN A 128 23.88 -4.70 1.92
N ASN A 129 25.10 -5.13 1.57
CA ASN A 129 25.40 -5.77 0.28
C ASN A 129 24.82 -5.01 -0.92
N ASP A 130 25.16 -3.71 -1.01
CA ASP A 130 24.69 -2.74 -2.01
C ASP A 130 23.18 -2.45 -2.06
N LYS A 131 22.37 -3.10 -1.22
CA LYS A 131 20.93 -2.87 -1.11
C LYS A 131 20.64 -1.89 0.02
N TRP A 132 19.72 -0.95 -0.21
CA TRP A 132 19.24 -0.06 0.83
C TRP A 132 18.63 -0.86 1.98
N MET A 133 19.04 -0.54 3.21
CA MET A 133 18.58 -1.23 4.40
C MET A 133 17.11 -0.94 4.71
N TYR A 134 16.65 0.26 4.37
CA TYR A 134 15.28 0.72 4.62
C TYR A 134 14.58 1.05 3.32
N ASN A 135 13.31 0.65 3.23
CA ASN A 135 12.48 1.00 2.08
C ASN A 135 11.92 2.42 2.19
N THR A 136 11.40 2.92 1.07
CA THR A 136 10.80 4.24 0.97
C THR A 136 9.73 4.51 2.03
N SER A 137 8.82 3.56 2.25
CA SER A 137 7.72 3.73 3.20
C SER A 137 8.23 3.92 4.63
N GLY A 138 9.25 3.16 5.07
CA GLY A 138 9.84 3.29 6.39
C GLY A 138 10.55 4.63 6.59
N ILE A 139 11.27 5.10 5.57
CA ILE A 139 11.92 6.41 5.57
C ILE A 139 10.89 7.54 5.68
N ILE A 140 9.80 7.48 4.89
CA ILE A 140 8.72 8.48 4.91
C ILE A 140 8.07 8.54 6.30
N VAL A 141 7.70 7.40 6.87
CA VAL A 141 7.07 7.35 8.20
C VAL A 141 7.98 7.93 9.28
N HIS A 142 9.28 7.57 9.25
CA HIS A 142 10.26 8.19 10.15
C HIS A 142 10.38 9.70 9.93
N HIS A 143 10.43 10.16 8.68
CA HIS A 143 10.59 11.58 8.35
C HIS A 143 9.45 12.43 8.91
N LEU A 144 8.23 11.88 8.88
CA LEU A 144 7.03 12.50 9.42
C LEU A 144 6.88 12.34 10.95
N ASN A 145 7.91 11.84 11.65
CA ASN A 145 7.90 11.53 13.08
C ASN A 145 6.73 10.62 13.49
N LYS A 146 6.45 9.61 12.66
CA LYS A 146 5.41 8.62 12.92
C LYS A 146 5.97 7.25 13.21
N LEU A 147 5.10 6.39 13.73
CA LEU A 147 5.39 5.00 14.02
C LEU A 147 4.40 4.10 13.31
N TRP A 148 4.86 2.93 12.88
CA TRP A 148 3.99 1.91 12.33
C TRP A 148 3.09 1.32 13.41
N ASN A 149 1.80 1.14 13.09
CA ASN A 149 0.93 0.25 13.84
C ASN A 149 1.30 -1.20 13.50
N LYS A 150 1.78 -1.92 14.52
CA LYS A 150 2.27 -3.29 14.42
C LYS A 150 1.28 -4.33 14.93
N ASN A 151 0.03 -3.92 15.23
CA ASN A 151 -1.00 -4.82 15.75
C ASN A 151 -1.75 -5.52 14.63
N PHE A 152 -1.90 -4.88 13.46
CA PHE A 152 -2.63 -5.45 12.34
C PHE A 152 -2.15 -4.88 11.00
N VAL A 153 -2.55 -5.57 9.93
CA VAL A 153 -2.56 -5.07 8.55
C VAL A 153 -3.90 -5.37 7.91
N LEU A 154 -4.23 -4.68 6.82
CA LEU A 154 -5.29 -5.14 5.94
C LEU A 154 -4.67 -6.01 4.85
N ILE A 155 -5.29 -7.16 4.57
CA ILE A 155 -4.91 -8.06 3.48
C ILE A 155 -6.16 -8.42 2.67
N PHE A 156 -6.06 -8.15 1.37
CA PHE A 156 -7.05 -8.47 0.36
C PHE A 156 -6.48 -9.55 -0.57
N PRO A 157 -6.92 -10.81 -0.41
CA PRO A 157 -6.64 -11.88 -1.36
C PRO A 157 -7.14 -11.53 -2.76
N LEU A 158 -6.26 -11.64 -3.76
CA LEU A 158 -6.59 -11.43 -5.16
C LEU A 158 -6.90 -12.76 -5.83
N VAL A 159 -8.12 -13.26 -5.65
CA VAL A 159 -8.60 -14.49 -6.30
C VAL A 159 -9.28 -14.12 -7.62
N ASN A 160 -8.97 -14.85 -8.69
CA ASN A 160 -9.51 -14.64 -10.04
C ASN A 160 -9.23 -13.23 -10.58
N ILE A 161 -7.96 -12.84 -10.62
CA ILE A 161 -7.56 -11.61 -11.31
C ILE A 161 -8.03 -11.69 -12.77
N PRO A 162 -8.75 -10.69 -13.30
CA PRO A 162 -9.24 -10.71 -14.67
C PRO A 162 -8.14 -10.93 -15.70
N GLU A 163 -8.47 -11.63 -16.78
CA GLU A 163 -7.54 -11.87 -17.89
C GLU A 163 -6.97 -10.54 -18.42
N GLY A 164 -5.65 -10.52 -18.68
CA GLY A 164 -4.94 -9.32 -19.10
C GLY A 164 -4.53 -8.37 -17.97
N LEU A 165 -4.98 -8.58 -16.73
CA LEU A 165 -4.51 -7.84 -15.55
C LEU A 165 -3.51 -8.65 -14.73
N ARG A 166 -2.60 -7.95 -14.07
CA ARG A 166 -1.69 -8.53 -13.08
C ARG A 166 -1.96 -7.93 -11.70
N ARG A 167 -1.41 -8.57 -10.66
CA ARG A 167 -1.51 -8.10 -9.26
C ARG A 167 -1.18 -6.60 -9.11
N GLY A 168 -0.14 -6.13 -9.80
CA GLY A 168 0.31 -4.73 -9.73
C GLY A 168 -0.66 -3.75 -10.42
N ASP A 169 -1.42 -4.22 -11.41
CA ASP A 169 -2.46 -3.40 -12.04
C ASP A 169 -3.66 -3.24 -11.08
N VAL A 170 -3.99 -4.29 -10.33
CA VAL A 170 -5.01 -4.25 -9.26
C VAL A 170 -4.57 -3.33 -8.11
N GLU A 171 -3.33 -3.47 -7.65
CA GLU A 171 -2.72 -2.58 -6.64
C GLU A 171 -2.79 -1.12 -7.08
N ARG A 172 -2.36 -0.82 -8.31
CA ARG A 172 -2.41 0.52 -8.89
C ARG A 172 -3.83 1.07 -8.92
N GLY A 173 -4.77 0.26 -9.39
CA GLY A 173 -6.18 0.62 -9.44
C GLY A 173 -6.77 0.91 -8.07
N ILE A 174 -6.45 0.10 -7.05
CA ILE A 174 -6.88 0.33 -5.66
C ILE A 174 -6.32 1.66 -5.14
N GLY A 175 -5.01 1.89 -5.26
CA GLY A 175 -4.40 3.12 -4.77
C GLY A 175 -4.96 4.36 -5.46
N ASN A 176 -5.13 4.31 -6.79
CA ASN A 176 -5.75 5.40 -7.55
C ASN A 176 -7.21 5.64 -7.16
N TYR A 177 -7.97 4.56 -6.91
CA TYR A 177 -9.35 4.70 -6.47
C TYR A 177 -9.43 5.33 -5.07
N LEU A 178 -8.57 4.92 -4.13
CA LEU A 178 -8.47 5.53 -2.80
C LEU A 178 -8.13 7.02 -2.88
N ILE A 179 -7.18 7.40 -3.73
CA ILE A 179 -6.84 8.81 -4.00
C ILE A 179 -8.06 9.56 -4.53
N SER A 180 -8.81 8.98 -5.48
CA SER A 180 -10.03 9.60 -6.02
C SER A 180 -11.14 9.80 -4.97
N LYS A 181 -11.06 9.09 -3.85
CA LYS A 181 -11.95 9.21 -2.67
C LYS A 181 -11.36 10.11 -1.59
N ASN A 182 -10.28 10.85 -1.89
CA ASN A 182 -9.57 11.71 -0.94
C ASN A 182 -9.07 10.96 0.30
N VAL A 183 -8.67 9.70 0.15
CA VAL A 183 -7.95 8.96 1.20
C VAL A 183 -6.48 9.41 1.18
N PRO A 184 -5.95 9.98 2.28
CA PRO A 184 -4.54 10.33 2.33
C PRO A 184 -3.67 9.08 2.43
N ILE A 185 -2.62 8.99 1.60
CA ILE A 185 -1.64 7.90 1.62
C ILE A 185 -0.25 8.50 1.82
N LEU A 186 0.44 8.16 2.91
CA LEU A 186 1.74 8.78 3.21
C LEU A 186 2.77 8.46 2.12
N ASP A 187 2.90 7.19 1.76
CA ASP A 187 3.68 6.78 0.59
C ASP A 187 2.82 6.79 -0.67
N PHE A 188 2.39 8.00 -1.07
CA PHE A 188 1.38 8.24 -2.11
C PHE A 188 1.61 7.52 -3.45
N TYR A 189 2.85 7.20 -3.79
CA TYR A 189 3.19 6.58 -5.07
C TYR A 189 3.48 5.09 -4.97
N SER A 190 3.35 4.46 -3.79
CA SER A 190 3.75 3.06 -3.57
C SER A 190 3.10 2.10 -4.56
N HIS A 191 1.81 2.31 -4.84
CA HIS A 191 0.99 1.45 -5.71
C HIS A 191 1.26 1.60 -7.21
N ASN A 192 2.30 2.35 -7.61
CA ASN A 192 2.57 2.62 -9.01
C ASN A 192 3.77 1.86 -9.59
N TYR A 193 4.50 1.11 -8.76
CA TYR A 193 5.77 0.46 -9.13
C TYR A 193 5.73 -1.06 -9.02
#